data_AF-A0AAD8TT87-F1
#
_entry.id   AF-A0AAD8TT87-F1
#
_cell.length_a   1.000
_cell.length_b   1.000
_cell.length_c   1.000
_cell.angle_alpha   90.00
_cell.angle_beta   90.00
_cell.angle_gamma   90.00
#
_symmetry.space_group_name_H-M   'P 1'
#
loop_
_entity.id
_entity.type
_entity.pdbx_description
1 polymer ?
#
loop_
_entity_poly.entity_id
_entity_poly.type
_entity_poly.pdbx_seq_one_letter_code
_entity_poly.pdbx_strand_id
1 'polypeptide(L)'
;MAKCCLLPLLLFVAFLSPAASSETPCHPDDLHALRAFAGNLTSGGVLLRAAWSGASCCGWDGVGCDAASGRVTALSLPGRGLAGLIPGASLAELDHLSFLDLSGNSLAGEVPKSLQTRLIKGLATAATPFTDMPLYVVEERNRRTLDEEPNTITGTNNTVVSGNTNVLSGNDNTVICGSNNTVSGSNNTVVRGCDNVVAGSNQVVRGSNHVVSENNNVVSGHDNNVSGSFCTVSGNHNTVSGSNNTVSGSYHTVSGSNKVVTGG
;
A
#
# COMPACT_ATOMS: atom_id res chain seq x y z
N MET A 1 -37.44 37.18 69.03
CA MET A 1 -38.10 37.26 67.71
C MET A 1 -37.12 37.88 66.71
N ALA A 2 -37.06 37.28 65.51
CA ALA A 2 -36.45 37.76 64.26
C ALA A 2 -34.96 38.14 64.27
N LYS A 3 -34.06 37.23 63.84
CA LYS A 3 -33.64 36.90 62.46
C LYS A 3 -32.69 37.94 61.85
N CYS A 4 -31.41 37.65 62.04
CA CYS A 4 -30.28 38.18 61.30
C CYS A 4 -30.32 37.60 59.87
N CYS A 5 -30.57 38.43 58.85
CA CYS A 5 -30.50 38.05 57.44
C CYS A 5 -29.41 38.89 56.77
N LEU A 6 -28.20 38.36 56.72
CA LEU A 6 -27.14 38.81 55.82
C LEU A 6 -27.53 38.41 54.40
N LEU A 7 -27.82 39.38 53.53
CA LEU A 7 -27.86 39.18 52.08
C LEU A 7 -26.42 39.20 51.56
N PRO A 8 -25.90 38.13 50.94
CA PRO A 8 -24.68 38.24 50.16
C PRO A 8 -25.03 38.78 48.76
N LEU A 9 -24.32 39.84 48.38
CA LEU A 9 -24.27 40.37 47.03
C LEU A 9 -23.78 39.26 46.07
N LEU A 10 -24.68 38.64 45.32
CA LEU A 10 -24.34 37.68 44.27
C LEU A 10 -23.65 38.41 43.12
N LEU A 11 -22.31 38.40 43.13
CA LEU A 11 -21.49 38.66 41.95
C LEU A 11 -21.81 37.58 40.90
N PHE A 12 -22.66 37.92 39.94
CA PHE A 12 -22.87 37.13 38.74
C PHE A 12 -21.62 37.28 37.87
N VAL A 13 -20.57 36.53 38.21
CA VAL A 13 -19.46 36.30 37.28
C VAL A 13 -20.06 35.43 36.19
N ALA A 14 -20.42 36.07 35.08
CA ALA A 14 -20.65 35.36 33.83
C ALA A 14 -19.34 34.66 33.49
N PHE A 15 -19.19 33.42 33.94
CA PHE A 15 -18.27 32.49 33.34
C PHE A 15 -18.72 32.41 31.89
N LEU A 16 -17.99 33.11 31.01
CA LEU A 16 -17.84 32.69 29.63
C LEU A 16 -17.23 31.30 29.73
N SER A 17 -18.11 30.31 29.89
CA SER A 17 -17.76 28.92 29.70
C SER A 17 -17.12 28.86 28.31
N PRO A 18 -15.87 28.40 28.17
CA PRO A 18 -15.43 27.99 26.85
C PRO A 18 -16.50 27.01 26.37
N ALA A 19 -17.08 27.28 25.20
CA ALA A 19 -18.05 26.39 24.61
C ALA A 19 -17.48 24.98 24.74
N ALA A 20 -18.14 24.12 25.50
CA ALA A 20 -17.76 22.72 25.58
C ALA A 20 -17.91 22.23 24.15
N SER A 21 -16.79 22.11 23.44
CA SER A 21 -16.71 21.40 22.18
C SER A 21 -17.23 20.02 22.52
N SER A 22 -18.46 19.73 22.11
CA SER A 22 -19.00 18.38 22.15
C SER A 22 -18.12 17.56 21.24
N GLU A 23 -17.04 17.02 21.77
CA GLU A 23 -16.24 16.06 21.03
C GLU A 23 -17.18 14.92 20.69
N THR A 24 -17.41 14.73 19.40
CA THR A 24 -18.20 13.62 18.92
C THR A 24 -17.53 12.35 19.43
N PRO A 25 -18.20 11.57 20.29
CA PRO A 25 -17.59 10.38 20.85
C PRO A 25 -17.23 9.44 19.71
N CYS A 26 -16.01 8.93 19.78
CA CYS A 26 -15.53 7.86 18.92
C CYS A 26 -16.51 6.68 18.91
N HIS A 27 -16.75 6.12 17.74
CA HIS A 27 -17.58 4.92 17.63
C HIS A 27 -16.96 3.76 18.44
N PRO A 28 -17.76 2.99 19.22
CA PRO A 28 -17.24 1.93 20.09
C PRO A 28 -16.39 0.87 19.36
N ASP A 29 -16.78 0.50 18.14
CA ASP A 29 -16.04 -0.47 17.33
C ASP A 29 -14.69 0.10 16.88
N ASP A 30 -14.65 1.37 16.49
CA ASP A 30 -13.40 2.01 16.06
C ASP A 30 -12.46 2.22 17.27
N LEU A 31 -13.03 2.53 18.44
CA LEU A 31 -12.29 2.60 19.71
C LEU A 31 -11.67 1.25 20.07
N HIS A 32 -12.44 0.16 19.91
CA HIS A 32 -11.96 -1.20 20.12
C HIS A 32 -10.82 -1.52 19.16
N ALA A 33 -11.05 -1.30 17.86
CA ALA A 33 -10.11 -1.57 16.79
C ALA A 33 -8.77 -0.83 17.00
N LEU A 34 -8.80 0.46 17.35
CA LEU A 34 -7.58 1.23 17.64
C LEU A 34 -6.85 0.71 18.88
N ARG A 35 -7.57 0.34 19.95
CA ARG A 35 -6.93 -0.26 21.14
C ARG A 35 -6.32 -1.62 20.85
N ALA A 36 -6.99 -2.46 20.06
CA ALA A 36 -6.48 -3.75 19.62
C ALA A 36 -5.27 -3.58 18.70
N PHE A 37 -5.29 -2.60 17.78
CA PHE A 37 -4.16 -2.22 16.96
C PHE A 37 -2.95 -1.89 17.82
N ALA A 38 -3.09 -0.95 18.77
CA ALA A 38 -2.00 -0.56 19.65
C ALA A 38 -1.54 -1.71 20.58
N GLY A 39 -2.45 -2.63 20.95
CA GLY A 39 -2.19 -3.81 21.78
C GLY A 39 -1.35 -4.89 21.10
N ASN A 40 -1.53 -5.06 19.79
CA ASN A 40 -0.93 -6.14 19.00
C ASN A 40 0.45 -5.80 18.40
N LEU A 41 0.98 -4.61 18.70
CA LEU A 41 2.33 -4.20 18.31
C LEU A 41 3.38 -4.78 19.25
N THR A 42 4.51 -5.26 18.71
CA THR A 42 5.62 -5.80 19.51
C THR A 42 6.50 -4.69 20.11
N SER A 43 6.54 -3.49 19.53
CA SER A 43 7.17 -2.29 20.13
C SER A 43 6.47 -1.02 19.69
N GLY A 44 6.64 0.08 20.43
CA GLY A 44 5.96 1.36 20.20
C GLY A 44 4.49 1.40 20.62
N GLY A 45 3.80 0.25 20.68
CA GLY A 45 2.41 0.17 21.12
C GLY A 45 2.13 0.64 22.55
N VAL A 46 3.10 0.51 23.47
CA VAL A 46 2.96 1.02 24.85
C VAL A 46 2.84 2.55 24.86
N LEU A 47 3.68 3.25 24.08
CA LEU A 47 3.63 4.71 23.96
C LEU A 47 2.35 5.15 23.26
N LEU A 48 1.93 4.41 22.23
CA LEU A 48 0.68 4.67 21.53
C LEU A 48 -0.54 4.55 22.46
N ARG A 49 -0.61 3.50 23.30
CA ARG A 49 -1.67 3.34 24.32
C ARG A 49 -1.63 4.39 25.41
N ALA A 50 -0.47 4.94 25.73
CA ALA A 50 -0.35 6.04 26.69
C ALA A 50 -0.87 7.37 26.09
N ALA A 51 -0.58 7.63 24.81
CA ALA A 51 -1.08 8.80 24.09
C ALA A 51 -2.58 8.72 23.79
N TRP A 52 -3.05 7.53 23.42
CA TRP A 52 -4.44 7.21 23.12
C TRP A 52 -5.24 6.93 24.39
N SER A 53 -5.47 7.99 25.17
CA SER A 53 -6.16 7.92 26.45
C SER A 53 -7.60 8.44 26.37
N GLY A 54 -8.48 7.91 27.23
CA GLY A 54 -9.90 8.30 27.26
C GLY A 54 -10.80 7.53 26.28
N ALA A 55 -12.03 8.03 26.13
CA ALA A 55 -13.07 7.42 25.29
C ALA A 55 -13.26 8.12 23.93
N SER A 56 -12.71 9.33 23.76
CA SER A 56 -12.82 10.11 22.54
C SER A 56 -11.60 9.89 21.63
N CYS A 57 -11.61 8.79 20.87
CA CYS A 57 -10.50 8.50 19.94
C CYS A 57 -10.34 9.54 18.82
N CYS A 58 -11.37 10.34 18.53
CA CYS A 58 -11.32 11.37 17.49
C CYS A 58 -10.46 12.59 17.86
N GLY A 59 -10.07 12.71 19.14
CA GLY A 59 -9.09 13.68 19.62
C GLY A 59 -7.68 13.12 19.74
N TRP A 60 -7.46 11.84 19.39
CA TRP A 60 -6.15 11.22 19.51
C TRP A 60 -5.19 11.68 18.40
N ASP A 61 -3.93 11.86 18.79
CA ASP A 61 -2.88 12.18 17.83
C ASP A 61 -2.79 11.08 16.75
N GLY A 62 -2.83 11.51 15.49
CA GLY A 62 -2.84 10.64 14.32
C GLY A 62 -4.19 10.03 13.95
N VAL A 63 -5.28 10.31 14.66
CA VAL A 63 -6.62 9.77 14.34
C VAL A 63 -7.52 10.86 13.77
N GLY A 64 -8.04 10.65 12.57
CA GLY A 64 -9.05 11.50 11.95
C GLY A 64 -10.41 10.81 11.92
N CYS A 65 -11.45 11.55 12.28
CA CYS A 65 -12.83 11.07 12.27
C CYS A 65 -13.73 11.90 11.34
N ASP A 66 -14.79 11.28 10.86
CA ASP A 66 -15.94 11.98 10.32
C ASP A 66 -16.73 12.68 11.44
N ALA A 67 -16.93 13.99 11.29
CA ALA A 67 -17.52 14.83 12.33
C ALA A 67 -19.00 14.51 12.62
N ALA A 68 -19.72 13.95 11.64
CA ALA A 68 -21.15 13.64 11.76
C ALA A 68 -21.40 12.27 12.42
N SER A 69 -20.58 11.28 12.10
CA SER A 69 -20.77 9.88 12.54
C SER A 69 -19.83 9.44 13.66
N GLY A 70 -18.75 10.19 13.95
CA GLY A 70 -17.73 9.80 14.93
C GLY A 70 -16.93 8.57 14.50
N ARG A 71 -17.01 8.19 13.22
CA ARG A 71 -16.27 7.07 12.63
C ARG A 71 -14.85 7.48 12.24
N VAL A 72 -13.88 6.61 12.46
CA VAL A 72 -12.49 6.83 12.07
C VAL A 72 -12.35 6.69 10.55
N THR A 73 -11.90 7.76 9.92
CA THR A 73 -11.68 7.85 8.47
C THR A 73 -10.20 7.95 8.11
N ALA A 74 -9.35 8.39 9.04
CA ALA A 74 -7.92 8.52 8.82
C ALA A 74 -7.11 8.00 10.01
N LEU A 75 -6.01 7.29 9.70
CA LEU A 75 -5.00 6.89 10.67
C LEU A 75 -3.62 7.25 10.12
N SER A 76 -2.94 8.20 10.76
CA SER A 76 -1.62 8.71 10.36
C SER A 76 -0.64 8.60 11.52
N LEU A 77 0.29 7.65 11.43
CA LEU A 77 1.30 7.36 12.45
C LEU A 77 2.71 7.26 11.85
N PRO A 78 3.17 8.20 11.02
CA PRO A 78 4.50 8.10 10.42
C PRO A 78 5.60 8.24 11.48
N GLY A 79 6.67 7.44 11.38
CA GLY A 79 7.91 7.63 12.14
C GLY A 79 7.80 7.42 13.66
N ARG A 80 6.78 6.68 14.13
CA ARG A 80 6.48 6.54 15.57
C ARG A 80 7.22 5.40 16.28
N GLY A 81 8.19 4.77 15.60
CA GLY A 81 8.94 3.65 16.16
C GLY A 81 8.07 2.43 16.50
N LEU A 82 6.93 2.28 15.81
CA LEU A 82 6.07 1.10 15.96
C LEU A 82 6.79 -0.11 15.37
N ALA A 83 6.73 -1.27 16.02
CA ALA A 83 7.32 -2.49 15.48
C ALA A 83 6.40 -3.70 15.69
N GLY A 84 6.59 -4.71 14.85
CA GLY A 84 5.84 -5.97 14.91
C GLY A 84 5.06 -6.26 13.64
N LEU A 85 4.17 -7.24 13.71
CA LEU A 85 3.28 -7.51 12.58
C LEU A 85 2.20 -6.42 12.49
N ILE A 86 1.82 -6.03 11.27
CA ILE A 86 0.67 -5.18 11.03
C ILE A 86 -0.57 -5.87 11.64
N PRO A 87 -1.26 -5.25 12.61
CA PRO A 87 -2.49 -5.80 13.21
C PRO A 87 -3.67 -5.75 12.23
N GLY A 88 -3.61 -6.56 11.17
CA GLY A 88 -4.54 -6.50 10.05
C GLY A 88 -6.00 -6.73 10.46
N ALA A 89 -6.26 -7.65 11.39
CA ALA A 89 -7.61 -7.88 11.91
C ALA A 89 -8.21 -6.60 12.52
N SER A 90 -7.45 -5.90 13.36
CA SER A 90 -7.86 -4.65 13.99
C SER A 90 -8.01 -3.50 12.98
N LEU A 91 -7.13 -3.42 11.97
CA LEU A 91 -7.28 -2.42 10.91
C LEU A 91 -8.52 -2.68 10.04
N ALA A 92 -8.88 -3.93 9.81
CA ALA A 92 -10.04 -4.30 8.99
C ALA A 92 -11.37 -3.87 9.65
N GLU A 93 -11.43 -3.81 10.98
CA GLU A 93 -12.61 -3.37 11.75
C GLU A 93 -12.87 -1.85 11.64
N LEU A 94 -11.88 -1.06 11.19
CA LEU A 94 -12.07 0.36 10.92
C LEU A 94 -12.81 0.53 9.58
N ASP A 95 -14.13 0.30 9.57
CA ASP A 95 -14.97 0.17 8.37
C ASP A 95 -15.13 1.44 7.52
N HIS A 96 -14.78 2.60 8.07
CA HIS A 96 -14.82 3.89 7.36
C HIS A 96 -13.42 4.46 7.05
N LEU A 97 -12.34 3.77 7.44
CA LEU A 97 -10.98 4.15 7.12
C LEU A 97 -10.78 4.27 5.60
N SER A 98 -10.36 5.46 5.19
CA SER A 98 -10.05 5.83 3.80
C SER A 98 -8.63 6.37 3.66
N PHE A 99 -7.97 6.73 4.76
CA PHE A 99 -6.57 7.17 4.80
C PHE A 99 -5.78 6.35 5.83
N LEU A 100 -4.64 5.80 5.40
CA LEU A 100 -3.72 5.05 6.27
C LEU A 100 -2.27 5.43 5.95
N ASP A 101 -1.56 5.96 6.94
CA ASP A 101 -0.13 6.22 6.88
C ASP A 101 0.57 5.58 8.09
N LEU A 102 1.38 4.56 7.82
CA LEU A 102 2.21 3.86 8.81
C LEU A 102 3.71 3.95 8.44
N SER A 103 4.08 4.89 7.57
CA SER A 103 5.43 5.02 7.01
C SER A 103 6.48 5.29 8.10
N GLY A 104 7.74 4.95 7.84
CA GLY A 104 8.84 5.21 8.80
C GLY A 104 8.75 4.45 10.14
N ASN A 105 7.95 3.39 10.22
CA ASN A 105 7.92 2.46 11.35
C ASN A 105 8.66 1.16 11.01
N SER A 106 8.81 0.24 11.98
CA SER A 106 9.40 -1.09 11.82
C SER A 106 8.34 -2.20 11.80
N LEU A 107 7.26 -1.98 11.04
CA LEU A 107 6.13 -2.90 10.91
C LEU A 107 6.31 -3.87 9.74
N ALA A 108 5.88 -5.13 9.90
CA ALA A 108 6.01 -6.20 8.91
C ALA A 108 4.66 -6.90 8.63
N GLY A 109 4.53 -7.57 7.48
CA GLY A 109 3.30 -8.27 7.08
C GLY A 109 2.41 -7.46 6.14
N GLU A 110 1.30 -8.06 5.71
CA GLU A 110 0.41 -7.46 4.72
C GLU A 110 -0.74 -6.68 5.36
N VAL A 111 -1.08 -5.53 4.76
CA VAL A 111 -2.35 -4.86 5.04
C VAL A 111 -3.49 -5.73 4.47
N PRO A 112 -4.60 -5.98 5.19
CA PRO A 112 -5.69 -6.80 4.69
C PRO A 112 -6.25 -6.33 3.34
N LYS A 113 -6.54 -7.26 2.44
CA LYS A 113 -7.12 -6.96 1.11
C LYS A 113 -8.45 -6.18 1.18
N SER A 114 -9.24 -6.41 2.24
CA SER A 114 -10.46 -5.65 2.52
C SER A 114 -10.20 -4.16 2.74
N LEU A 115 -9.06 -3.82 3.34
CA LEU A 115 -8.64 -2.44 3.55
C LEU A 115 -8.07 -1.83 2.26
N GLN A 116 -7.26 -2.59 1.52
CA GLN A 116 -6.66 -2.13 0.25
C GLN A 116 -7.74 -1.68 -0.74
N THR A 117 -8.81 -2.46 -0.91
CA THR A 117 -9.92 -2.12 -1.81
C THR A 117 -10.72 -0.89 -1.36
N ARG A 118 -10.73 -0.56 -0.07
CA ARG A 118 -11.42 0.61 0.50
C ARG A 118 -10.59 1.89 0.42
N LEU A 119 -9.28 1.79 0.64
CA LEU A 119 -8.34 2.91 0.45
C LEU A 119 -8.34 3.40 -1.02
N ILE A 120 -8.54 2.50 -1.99
CA ILE A 120 -8.66 2.85 -3.42
C ILE A 120 -9.98 3.59 -3.73
N LYS A 121 -11.08 3.32 -3.00
CA LYS A 121 -12.38 3.99 -3.23
C LYS A 121 -12.41 5.45 -2.75
N GLY A 122 -11.59 5.83 -1.78
CA GLY A 122 -11.43 7.23 -1.35
C GLY A 122 -10.77 8.13 -2.41
N LEU A 123 -10.10 7.53 -3.39
CA LEU A 123 -9.36 8.21 -4.45
C LEU A 123 -10.26 8.86 -5.51
N ALA A 124 -11.53 8.46 -5.61
CA ALA A 124 -12.45 8.94 -6.64
C ALA A 124 -13.08 10.32 -6.35
N THR A 125 -12.96 10.86 -5.12
CA THR A 125 -13.73 12.05 -4.70
C THR A 125 -12.91 13.23 -4.18
N ALA A 126 -11.57 13.17 -4.15
CA ALA A 126 -10.76 14.28 -3.63
C ALA A 126 -9.72 14.75 -4.65
N ALA A 127 -9.89 15.97 -5.14
CA ALA A 127 -8.91 16.65 -5.99
C ALA A 127 -7.68 17.09 -5.17
N THR A 128 -6.56 16.39 -5.39
CA THR A 128 -5.14 16.73 -5.06
C THR A 128 -4.73 16.73 -3.57
N PRO A 129 -3.44 16.54 -3.19
CA PRO A 129 -2.25 16.14 -3.95
C PRO A 129 -1.53 14.92 -3.30
N PHE A 130 -1.61 13.71 -3.88
CA PHE A 130 -0.82 12.55 -3.44
C PHE A 130 -0.32 11.75 -4.64
N THR A 131 0.74 12.25 -5.26
CA THR A 131 1.52 11.53 -6.28
C THR A 131 2.87 11.04 -5.76
N ASP A 132 3.10 11.05 -4.44
CA ASP A 132 4.37 10.57 -3.85
C ASP A 132 4.16 9.97 -2.46
N MET A 133 3.53 8.79 -2.40
CA MET A 133 3.56 7.97 -1.18
C MET A 133 4.01 6.55 -1.53
N PRO A 134 5.27 6.17 -1.23
CA PRO A 134 5.75 4.82 -1.43
C PRO A 134 5.16 3.91 -0.36
N LEU A 135 4.31 2.98 -0.79
CA LEU A 135 3.81 1.90 0.05
C LEU A 135 4.89 0.81 0.16
N TYR A 136 6.02 1.03 0.85
CA TYR A 136 6.93 -0.05 1.29
C TYR A 136 7.83 0.41 2.46
N VAL A 137 7.75 -0.28 3.60
CA VAL A 137 8.73 -0.20 4.70
C VAL A 137 9.70 -1.37 4.52
N VAL A 138 10.97 -1.07 4.27
CA VAL A 138 12.03 -2.08 4.17
C VAL A 138 12.52 -2.50 5.56
N GLU A 139 12.69 -3.79 5.70
CA GLU A 139 13.22 -4.52 6.83
C GLU A 139 14.73 -4.24 7.03
N GLU A 140 15.13 -3.50 8.07
CA GLU A 140 16.54 -3.52 8.53
C GLU A 140 16.73 -4.69 9.50
N ARG A 141 17.02 -5.89 8.96
CA ARG A 141 17.58 -6.99 9.76
C ARG A 141 19.10 -6.99 9.65
N ASN A 142 19.72 -6.54 10.73
CA ASN A 142 21.14 -6.79 10.99
C ASN A 142 21.35 -8.27 11.35
N ARG A 143 21.40 -9.17 10.34
CA ARG A 143 22.05 -10.49 10.42
C ARG A 143 22.38 -11.07 9.03
N ARG A 144 23.48 -10.59 8.45
CA ARG A 144 24.35 -11.25 7.45
C ARG A 144 23.69 -12.27 6.50
N THR A 145 23.33 -11.82 5.30
CA THR A 145 23.69 -12.49 4.04
C THR A 145 24.57 -11.48 3.29
N LEU A 146 25.76 -11.88 2.87
CA LEU A 146 26.73 -11.02 2.19
C LEU A 146 26.43 -10.88 0.68
N ASP A 147 25.25 -11.32 0.23
CA ASP A 147 24.96 -11.62 -1.18
C ASP A 147 23.59 -11.13 -1.70
N GLU A 148 22.78 -10.40 -0.92
CA GLU A 148 21.50 -9.86 -1.40
C GLU A 148 21.61 -8.35 -1.68
N GLU A 149 21.88 -7.99 -2.94
CA GLU A 149 21.91 -6.58 -3.39
C GLU A 149 20.50 -5.94 -3.35
N PRO A 150 20.38 -4.66 -2.95
CA PRO A 150 19.10 -3.96 -2.88
C PRO A 150 18.50 -3.70 -4.28
N ASN A 151 17.19 -3.41 -4.32
CA ASN A 151 16.54 -2.97 -5.56
C ASN A 151 16.98 -1.54 -5.93
N THR A 152 17.18 -1.27 -7.21
CA THR A 152 17.41 0.07 -7.76
C THR A 152 16.12 0.58 -8.38
N ILE A 153 15.51 1.63 -7.81
CA ILE A 153 14.23 2.18 -8.31
C ILE A 153 14.43 3.67 -8.62
N THR A 154 14.14 4.06 -9.85
CA THR A 154 14.25 5.45 -10.34
C THR A 154 12.97 5.88 -11.06
N GLY A 155 12.65 7.18 -11.10
CA GLY A 155 11.40 7.69 -11.69
C GLY A 155 10.23 7.76 -10.70
N THR A 156 8.98 7.68 -11.16
CA THR A 156 7.77 7.95 -10.34
C THR A 156 6.89 6.71 -10.18
N ASN A 157 6.26 6.51 -9.03
CA ASN A 157 5.28 5.43 -8.79
C ASN A 157 5.76 3.99 -9.11
N ASN A 158 7.07 3.75 -9.12
CA ASN A 158 7.61 2.41 -9.31
C ASN A 158 7.64 1.66 -7.97
N THR A 159 7.14 0.43 -7.93
CA THR A 159 6.99 -0.34 -6.69
C THR A 159 7.56 -1.75 -6.85
N VAL A 160 8.41 -2.17 -5.93
CA VAL A 160 8.75 -3.59 -5.75
C VAL A 160 8.10 -4.04 -4.46
N VAL A 161 7.20 -5.02 -4.56
CA VAL A 161 6.49 -5.57 -3.41
C VAL A 161 7.36 -6.62 -2.70
N SER A 162 8.00 -7.54 -3.41
CA SER A 162 8.86 -8.52 -2.72
C SER A 162 10.02 -8.98 -3.60
N GLY A 163 11.18 -9.15 -2.98
CA GLY A 163 12.41 -9.60 -3.63
C GLY A 163 13.48 -8.51 -3.77
N ASN A 164 14.63 -8.91 -4.30
CA ASN A 164 15.89 -8.16 -4.30
C ASN A 164 16.47 -8.04 -5.71
N THR A 165 17.58 -7.29 -5.88
CA THR A 165 18.30 -7.11 -7.16
C THR A 165 17.47 -6.61 -8.36
N ASN A 166 16.25 -6.09 -8.17
CA ASN A 166 15.44 -5.56 -9.27
C ASN A 166 15.86 -4.12 -9.62
N VAL A 167 15.85 -3.79 -10.91
CA VAL A 167 16.13 -2.46 -11.45
C VAL A 167 14.87 -1.92 -12.12
N LEU A 168 14.21 -0.93 -11.52
CA LEU A 168 13.00 -0.28 -12.05
C LEU A 168 13.33 1.16 -12.48
N SER A 169 12.86 1.58 -13.65
CA SER A 169 12.99 2.95 -14.17
C SER A 169 11.77 3.40 -14.96
N GLY A 170 11.43 4.69 -14.93
CA GLY A 170 10.26 5.25 -15.63
C GLY A 170 9.09 5.51 -14.69
N ASN A 171 7.86 5.15 -15.06
CA ASN A 171 6.69 5.43 -14.23
C ASN A 171 5.71 4.25 -14.04
N ASP A 172 5.10 4.12 -12.86
CA ASP A 172 4.01 3.17 -12.57
C ASP A 172 4.37 1.68 -12.80
N ASN A 173 5.66 1.31 -12.75
CA ASN A 173 6.07 -0.08 -12.90
C ASN A 173 5.98 -0.83 -11.56
N THR A 174 5.44 -2.04 -11.57
CA THR A 174 5.26 -2.86 -10.37
C THR A 174 5.91 -4.23 -10.52
N VAL A 175 6.78 -4.62 -9.57
CA VAL A 175 7.20 -6.02 -9.39
C VAL A 175 6.52 -6.56 -8.13
N ILE A 176 5.56 -7.49 -8.26
CA ILE A 176 4.81 -8.01 -7.11
C ILE A 176 5.67 -8.95 -6.25
N CYS A 177 6.44 -9.82 -6.89
CA CYS A 177 7.39 -10.68 -6.21
C CYS A 177 8.40 -11.17 -7.24
N GLY A 178 9.69 -11.07 -6.96
CA GLY A 178 10.71 -11.44 -7.92
C GLY A 178 12.08 -10.89 -7.63
N SER A 179 13.11 -11.54 -8.17
CA SER A 179 14.51 -11.12 -8.05
C SER A 179 15.14 -10.87 -9.40
N ASN A 180 16.12 -9.98 -9.46
CA ASN A 180 16.93 -9.70 -10.65
C ASN A 180 16.13 -9.30 -11.92
N ASN A 181 14.98 -8.62 -11.77
CA ASN A 181 14.23 -8.13 -12.92
C ASN A 181 14.68 -6.71 -13.30
N THR A 182 14.89 -6.44 -14.58
CA THR A 182 15.08 -5.09 -15.13
C THR A 182 13.79 -4.64 -15.80
N VAL A 183 13.11 -3.64 -15.24
CA VAL A 183 11.84 -3.12 -15.72
C VAL A 183 11.97 -1.63 -16.04
N SER A 184 11.67 -1.23 -17.28
CA SER A 184 11.81 0.15 -17.75
C SER A 184 10.61 0.60 -18.58
N GLY A 185 10.24 1.88 -18.49
CA GLY A 185 9.12 2.45 -19.23
C GLY A 185 7.93 2.73 -18.33
N SER A 186 6.71 2.41 -18.77
CA SER A 186 5.49 2.80 -18.05
C SER A 186 4.46 1.69 -17.80
N ASN A 187 3.90 1.65 -16.59
CA ASN A 187 2.77 0.76 -16.27
C ASN A 187 3.04 -0.73 -16.55
N ASN A 188 4.27 -1.19 -16.34
CA ASN A 188 4.62 -2.61 -16.50
C ASN A 188 4.46 -3.37 -15.19
N THR A 189 3.91 -4.57 -15.24
CA THR A 189 3.72 -5.43 -14.06
C THR A 189 4.46 -6.75 -14.22
N VAL A 190 5.37 -7.06 -13.30
CA VAL A 190 5.99 -8.39 -13.16
C VAL A 190 5.37 -9.11 -11.96
N VAL A 191 4.83 -10.31 -12.18
CA VAL A 191 4.21 -11.14 -11.16
C VAL A 191 5.03 -12.40 -10.98
N ARG A 192 5.56 -12.69 -9.78
CA ARG A 192 6.33 -13.91 -9.50
C ARG A 192 7.41 -14.19 -10.57
N GLY A 193 8.36 -13.27 -10.73
CA GLY A 193 9.35 -13.37 -11.81
C GLY A 193 10.81 -13.26 -11.40
N CYS A 194 11.69 -14.00 -12.05
CA CYS A 194 13.13 -13.93 -11.84
C CYS A 194 13.85 -13.62 -13.16
N ASP A 195 14.87 -12.77 -13.15
CA ASP A 195 15.77 -12.58 -14.30
C ASP A 195 15.05 -12.10 -15.58
N ASN A 196 13.96 -11.33 -15.46
CA ASN A 196 13.24 -10.80 -16.64
C ASN A 196 13.74 -9.40 -17.02
N VAL A 197 13.81 -9.13 -18.32
CA VAL A 197 14.01 -7.79 -18.90
C VAL A 197 12.71 -7.33 -19.55
N VAL A 198 12.10 -6.29 -19.01
CA VAL A 198 10.81 -5.74 -19.44
C VAL A 198 10.99 -4.27 -19.80
N ALA A 199 10.67 -3.90 -21.03
CA ALA A 199 10.81 -2.54 -21.53
C ALA A 199 9.56 -2.09 -22.29
N GLY A 200 9.24 -0.80 -22.20
CA GLY A 200 8.10 -0.19 -22.89
C GLY A 200 6.89 -0.04 -21.98
N SER A 201 5.68 -0.36 -22.44
CA SER A 201 4.47 0.03 -21.72
C SER A 201 3.39 -1.05 -21.58
N ASN A 202 2.67 -1.04 -20.45
CA ASN A 202 1.50 -1.91 -20.20
C ASN A 202 1.78 -3.41 -20.33
N GLN A 203 2.99 -3.85 -20.01
CA GLN A 203 3.37 -5.27 -20.07
C GLN A 203 2.90 -6.02 -18.81
N VAL A 204 2.51 -7.30 -18.94
CA VAL A 204 2.28 -8.20 -17.80
C VAL A 204 3.15 -9.45 -17.97
N VAL A 205 4.13 -9.63 -17.08
CA VAL A 205 5.15 -10.68 -17.20
C VAL A 205 5.15 -11.60 -15.97
N ARG A 206 5.12 -12.92 -16.17
CA ARG A 206 5.13 -13.92 -15.09
C ARG A 206 6.01 -15.13 -15.41
N GLY A 207 7.09 -15.34 -14.69
CA GLY A 207 8.02 -16.44 -14.97
C GLY A 207 9.46 -15.97 -14.96
N SER A 208 10.36 -16.65 -15.66
CA SER A 208 11.78 -16.29 -15.63
C SER A 208 12.44 -16.15 -17.01
N ASN A 209 13.53 -15.39 -17.04
CA ASN A 209 14.38 -15.20 -18.21
C ASN A 209 13.62 -14.67 -19.45
N HIS A 210 12.57 -13.88 -19.25
CA HIS A 210 11.88 -13.26 -20.36
C HIS A 210 12.60 -12.00 -20.83
N VAL A 211 12.56 -11.74 -22.14
CA VAL A 211 12.87 -10.44 -22.72
C VAL A 211 11.60 -9.93 -23.38
N VAL A 212 10.99 -8.88 -22.84
CA VAL A 212 9.70 -8.35 -23.30
C VAL A 212 9.86 -6.88 -23.60
N SER A 213 9.54 -6.47 -24.83
CA SER A 213 9.66 -5.07 -25.27
C SER A 213 8.40 -4.57 -25.99
N GLU A 214 8.37 -3.27 -26.27
CA GLU A 214 7.25 -2.53 -26.88
C GLU A 214 6.02 -2.43 -25.96
N ASN A 215 4.81 -2.87 -26.35
CA ASN A 215 3.61 -2.48 -25.60
C ASN A 215 2.52 -3.56 -25.49
N ASN A 216 1.82 -3.60 -24.34
CA ASN A 216 0.58 -4.37 -24.15
C ASN A 216 0.70 -5.89 -24.34
N ASN A 217 1.86 -6.49 -24.07
CA ASN A 217 2.07 -7.94 -24.13
C ASN A 217 1.83 -8.59 -22.78
N VAL A 218 1.31 -9.82 -22.83
CA VAL A 218 1.17 -10.71 -21.68
C VAL A 218 2.07 -11.92 -21.90
N VAL A 219 3.10 -12.05 -21.07
CA VAL A 219 4.14 -13.08 -21.24
C VAL A 219 4.23 -13.93 -19.98
N SER A 220 4.26 -15.25 -20.14
CA SER A 220 4.53 -16.14 -19.01
C SER A 220 5.31 -17.40 -19.37
N GLY A 221 5.82 -18.11 -18.38
CA GLY A 221 6.59 -19.35 -18.56
C GLY A 221 8.09 -19.12 -18.35
N HIS A 222 8.94 -19.56 -19.28
CA HIS A 222 10.40 -19.41 -19.16
C HIS A 222 11.03 -19.05 -20.51
N ASP A 223 12.08 -18.23 -20.53
CA ASP A 223 12.96 -18.02 -21.70
C ASP A 223 12.25 -17.51 -22.98
N ASN A 224 11.12 -16.81 -22.85
CA ASN A 224 10.43 -16.22 -24.00
C ASN A 224 10.99 -14.82 -24.35
N ASN A 225 11.22 -14.58 -25.65
CA ASN A 225 11.61 -13.29 -26.21
C ASN A 225 10.45 -12.70 -27.03
N VAL A 226 9.89 -11.58 -26.58
CA VAL A 226 8.66 -11.00 -27.14
C VAL A 226 8.90 -9.52 -27.44
N SER A 227 8.94 -9.17 -28.73
CA SER A 227 9.12 -7.79 -29.21
C SER A 227 7.98 -7.44 -30.18
N GLY A 228 6.90 -6.86 -29.65
CA GLY A 228 5.67 -6.66 -30.40
C GLY A 228 4.59 -5.94 -29.61
N SER A 229 3.40 -5.83 -30.20
CA SER A 229 2.26 -5.21 -29.52
C SER A 229 1.06 -6.14 -29.39
N PHE A 230 0.43 -6.18 -28.22
CA PHE A 230 -0.78 -7.01 -27.95
C PHE A 230 -0.55 -8.52 -28.08
N CYS A 231 0.67 -9.01 -27.89
CA CYS A 231 0.99 -10.43 -27.96
C CYS A 231 0.67 -11.14 -26.62
N THR A 232 0.12 -12.35 -26.70
CA THR A 232 -0.05 -13.25 -25.54
C THR A 232 0.84 -14.47 -25.73
N VAL A 233 1.88 -14.60 -24.91
CA VAL A 233 2.92 -15.63 -25.05
C VAL A 233 3.05 -16.45 -23.77
N SER A 234 3.05 -17.77 -23.90
CA SER A 234 3.22 -18.70 -22.79
C SER A 234 4.10 -19.88 -23.20
N GLY A 235 4.56 -20.68 -22.23
CA GLY A 235 5.44 -21.82 -22.49
C GLY A 235 6.90 -21.43 -22.44
N ASN A 236 7.76 -22.10 -23.23
CA ASN A 236 9.21 -21.99 -23.07
C ASN A 236 9.95 -21.67 -24.37
N HIS A 237 11.00 -20.84 -24.33
CA HIS A 237 11.89 -20.62 -25.48
C HIS A 237 11.19 -20.14 -26.76
N ASN A 238 10.11 -19.37 -26.66
CA ASN A 238 9.42 -18.82 -27.83
C ASN A 238 9.97 -17.43 -28.19
N THR A 239 10.19 -17.18 -29.48
CA THR A 239 10.52 -15.85 -30.03
C THR A 239 9.33 -15.32 -30.81
N VAL A 240 8.74 -14.21 -30.35
CA VAL A 240 7.50 -13.67 -30.90
C VAL A 240 7.65 -12.20 -31.25
N SER A 241 7.30 -11.81 -32.48
CA SER A 241 7.31 -10.43 -32.92
C SER A 241 6.11 -10.04 -33.78
N GLY A 242 5.86 -8.74 -33.91
CA GLY A 242 4.71 -8.20 -34.64
C GLY A 242 3.53 -7.90 -33.73
N SER A 243 2.30 -8.16 -34.15
CA SER A 243 1.11 -7.68 -33.42
C SER A 243 0.00 -8.71 -33.24
N ASN A 244 -0.62 -8.72 -32.05
CA ASN A 244 -1.79 -9.54 -31.76
C ASN A 244 -1.56 -11.05 -32.01
N ASN A 245 -0.39 -11.56 -31.65
CA ASN A 245 -0.06 -12.98 -31.78
C ASN A 245 -0.32 -13.71 -30.46
N THR A 246 -0.91 -14.91 -30.54
CA THR A 246 -1.08 -15.82 -29.41
C THR A 246 -0.19 -17.04 -29.61
N VAL A 247 0.79 -17.23 -28.73
CA VAL A 247 1.80 -18.29 -28.85
C VAL A 247 1.88 -19.11 -27.56
N SER A 248 1.84 -20.43 -27.67
CA SER A 248 2.06 -21.37 -26.56
C SER A 248 2.78 -22.63 -27.01
N GLY A 249 3.40 -23.34 -26.06
CA GLY A 249 4.28 -24.49 -26.34
C GLY A 249 5.74 -24.10 -26.22
N SER A 250 6.63 -24.81 -26.92
CA SER A 250 8.07 -24.56 -26.82
C SER A 250 8.76 -24.38 -28.18
N TYR A 251 9.80 -23.54 -28.21
CA TYR A 251 10.69 -23.37 -29.36
C TYR A 251 10.04 -22.83 -30.65
N HIS A 252 8.98 -22.03 -30.54
CA HIS A 252 8.38 -21.38 -31.70
C HIS A 252 9.06 -20.06 -32.05
N THR A 253 9.20 -19.78 -33.34
CA THR A 253 9.55 -18.46 -33.86
C THR A 253 8.38 -17.93 -34.68
N VAL A 254 7.70 -16.90 -34.18
CA VAL A 254 6.46 -16.37 -34.76
C VAL A 254 6.61 -14.88 -35.04
N SER A 255 6.43 -14.48 -36.30
CA SER A 255 6.44 -13.09 -36.72
C SER A 255 5.22 -12.75 -37.57
N GLY A 256 4.70 -11.53 -37.44
CA GLY A 256 3.59 -11.02 -38.24
C GLY A 256 2.40 -10.62 -37.37
N SER A 257 1.19 -10.71 -37.91
CA SER A 257 -0.01 -10.28 -37.18
C SER A 257 -1.10 -11.33 -37.12
N ASN A 258 -1.85 -11.36 -36.01
CA ASN A 258 -3.02 -12.21 -35.80
C ASN A 258 -2.73 -13.71 -35.95
N LYS A 259 -1.53 -14.15 -35.54
CA LYS A 259 -1.15 -15.57 -35.57
C LYS A 259 -1.54 -16.27 -34.28
N VAL A 260 -2.00 -17.50 -34.41
CA VAL A 260 -2.20 -18.42 -33.27
C VAL A 260 -1.34 -19.64 -33.52
N VAL A 261 -0.37 -19.87 -32.63
CA VAL A 261 0.57 -21.00 -32.70
C VAL A 261 0.57 -21.69 -31.35
N THR A 262 0.18 -22.95 -31.32
CA THR A 262 0.03 -23.72 -30.08
C THR A 262 0.53 -25.15 -30.29
N GLY A 263 1.06 -25.76 -29.23
CA GLY A 263 1.53 -27.15 -29.24
C GLY A 263 3.01 -27.26 -29.58
N GLY A 264 3.67 -28.31 -29.10
CA GLY A 264 5.13 -28.43 -29.07
C GLY A 264 5.60 -28.80 -27.68
#